data_AF-X0XNC7-F1
#
_entry.id   AF-X0XNC7-F1
#
_cell.length_a   1.000
_cell.length_b   1.000
_cell.length_c   1.000
_cell.angle_alpha   90.00
_cell.angle_beta   90.00
_cell.angle_gamma   90.00
#
_symmetry.space_group_name_H-M   'P 1'
#
loop_
_entity.id
_entity.type
_entity.pdbx_description
1 polymer ?
#
loop_
_entity_poly.entity_id
_entity_poly.type
_entity_poly.pdbx_seq_one_letter_code
_entity_poly.pdbx_strand_id
1 'polypeptide(L)' 'MGEVRKVRTVCRSCHGGCGVIAHVKDGKVIKVEGDSESPISHGTLCSKGLAITQLAYHPDRIIYPMKKG' A
#
# COMPACT_ATOMS: atom_id res chain seq x y z
N MET A 1 -16.84 13.56 9.12
CA MET A 1 -16.31 12.43 8.32
C MET A 1 -15.10 12.97 7.56
N GLY A 2 -13.89 12.48 7.82
CA GLY A 2 -12.66 13.07 7.30
C GLY A 2 -12.51 12.96 5.78
N GLU A 3 -11.80 13.92 5.19
CA GLU A 3 -11.46 13.98 3.76
C GLU A 3 -10.52 12.82 3.38
N VAL A 4 -10.69 12.26 2.17
CA VAL A 4 -9.79 11.24 1.62
C VAL A 4 -8.72 11.92 0.77
N ARG A 5 -7.47 11.86 1.21
CA ARG A 5 -6.31 12.37 0.46
C ARG A 5 -5.71 11.27 -0.41
N LYS A 6 -5.41 11.59 -1.67
CA LYS A 6 -4.65 10.70 -2.57
C LYS A 6 -3.15 10.97 -2.47
N VAL A 7 -2.36 9.93 -2.30
CA VAL A 7 -0.89 10.00 -2.19
C VAL A 7 -0.27 9.06 -3.20
N ARG A 8 0.58 9.58 -4.09
CA ARG A 8 1.38 8.75 -5.01
C ARG A 8 2.53 8.10 -4.25
N THR A 9 2.72 6.81 -4.46
CA THR A 9 3.79 6.00 -3.86
C THR A 9 4.05 4.76 -4.72
N VAL A 10 4.84 3.83 -4.20
CA VAL A 10 5.27 2.62 -4.92
C VAL A 10 4.88 1.37 -4.14
N CYS A 11 4.31 0.39 -4.83
CA CYS A 11 4.04 -0.93 -4.27
C CYS A 11 5.34 -1.73 -4.11
N ARG A 12 5.55 -2.27 -2.90
CA ARG A 12 6.73 -3.08 -2.53
C ARG A 12 6.39 -4.49 -2.06
N SER A 13 5.24 -5.05 -2.49
CA SER A 13 4.92 -6.46 -2.20
C SER A 13 5.81 -7.45 -2.98
N CYS A 14 6.44 -6.98 -4.05
CA CYS A 14 7.45 -7.72 -4.81
C CYS A 14 8.51 -6.74 -5.37
N HIS A 15 9.44 -7.26 -6.15
CA HIS A 15 10.52 -6.48 -6.74
C HIS A 15 10.08 -5.52 -7.85
N GLY A 16 8.87 -5.66 -8.39
CA GLY A 16 8.41 -4.94 -9.59
C GLY A 16 8.30 -3.42 -9.43
N GLY A 17 8.00 -2.91 -8.24
CA GLY A 17 7.97 -1.46 -8.00
C GLY A 17 6.85 -0.72 -8.76
N CYS A 18 5.69 -1.34 -8.95
CA CYS A 18 4.52 -0.70 -9.59
C CYS A 18 4.13 0.60 -8.86
N GLY A 19 3.88 1.68 -9.61
CA GLY A 19 3.36 2.93 -9.04
C GLY A 19 1.90 2.77 -8.61
N VAL A 20 1.56 3.34 -7.45
CA VAL A 20 0.21 3.25 -6.88
C VAL A 20 -0.24 4.58 -6.30
N ILE A 21 -1.56 4.77 -6.27
CA ILE A 21 -2.22 5.83 -5.55
C ILE A 21 -2.82 5.23 -4.27
N ALA A 22 -2.30 5.66 -3.12
CA ALA A 22 -2.83 5.34 -1.81
C ALA A 22 -3.90 6.35 -1.41
N HIS A 23 -5.09 5.87 -1.05
CA HIS A 23 -6.19 6.68 -0.53
C HIS A 23 -6.08 6.69 1.00
N VAL A 24 -5.80 7.85 1.57
CA VAL A 24 -5.55 8.04 2.99
C VAL A 24 -6.72 8.78 3.63
N LYS A 25 -7.27 8.21 4.69
CA LYS A 25 -8.33 8.82 5.51
C LYS A 25 -7.99 8.65 6.98
N ASP A 26 -8.09 9.72 7.75
CA ASP A 26 -7.83 9.70 9.21
C ASP A 26 -6.45 9.07 9.53
N GLY A 27 -5.44 9.38 8.72
CA GLY A 27 -4.07 8.87 8.85
C GLY A 27 -3.86 7.40 8.43
N LYS A 28 -4.88 6.71 7.91
CA LYS A 28 -4.81 5.31 7.48
C LYS A 28 -5.03 5.16 5.98
N VAL A 29 -4.32 4.23 5.37
CA VAL A 29 -4.53 3.84 3.96
C VAL A 29 -5.76 2.93 3.91
N ILE A 30 -6.83 3.41 3.28
CA ILE A 30 -8.10 2.66 3.17
C ILE A 30 -8.21 1.88 1.86
N LYS A 31 -7.48 2.28 0.82
CA LYS A 31 -7.46 1.66 -0.51
C LYS A 31 -6.15 1.97 -1.21
N VAL A 32 -5.71 1.07 -2.09
CA VAL A 32 -4.71 1.37 -3.12
C VAL A 32 -5.26 1.06 -4.50
N GLU A 33 -4.85 1.84 -5.50
CA GLU A 33 -5.11 1.58 -6.91
C GLU A 33 -3.84 1.84 -7.73
N GLY A 34 -3.75 1.30 -8.94
CA GLY A 34 -2.60 1.54 -9.80
C GLY A 34 -2.52 3.00 -10.24
N ASP A 35 -1.30 3.54 -10.27
CA ASP A 35 -1.06 4.88 -10.83
C ASP A 35 -0.98 4.78 -12.36
N SER A 36 -1.89 5.45 -13.07
CA SER A 36 -1.91 5.49 -14.53
C SER A 36 -0.65 6.12 -15.12
N GLU A 37 0.04 6.98 -14.36
CA GLU A 37 1.30 7.59 -14.77
C GLU A 37 2.52 6.73 -14.43
N SER A 38 2.33 5.55 -13.82
CA SER A 38 3.45 4.64 -13.55
C SER A 38 4.05 4.14 -14.85
N PRO A 39 5.37 4.31 -15.08
CA PRO A 39 6.04 3.78 -16.27
C PRO A 39 6.19 2.25 -16.23
N ILE A 40 5.89 1.62 -15.10
CA ILE A 40 6.02 0.17 -14.91
C ILE A 40 4.70 -0.55 -15.13
N SER A 41 3.61 -0.03 -14.54
CA SER A 41 2.34 -0.75 -14.53
C SER A 41 1.20 -0.03 -15.26
N HIS A 42 1.37 1.22 -15.66
CA HIS A 42 0.37 2.00 -16.43
C HIS A 42 -1.05 1.89 -15.87
N GLY A 43 -1.20 2.03 -14.55
CA GLY A 43 -2.50 1.96 -13.87
C GLY A 43 -2.97 0.55 -13.49
N THR A 44 -2.30 -0.50 -13.97
CA THR A 44 -2.61 -1.88 -13.55
C THR A 44 -2.01 -2.19 -12.17
N LEU A 45 -2.64 -3.10 -11.45
CA LEU A 45 -2.16 -3.58 -10.15
C LEU A 45 -2.59 -5.04 -9.95
N CYS A 46 -1.65 -5.91 -9.55
CA CYS A 46 -1.96 -7.31 -9.29
C CYS A 46 -2.70 -7.52 -7.95
N SER A 47 -3.25 -8.71 -7.75
CA SER A 47 -3.98 -9.08 -6.53
C SER A 47 -3.19 -8.82 -5.24
N LYS A 48 -1.88 -9.09 -5.24
CA LYS A 48 -0.99 -8.81 -4.09
C LYS A 48 -0.91 -7.33 -3.77
N GLY A 49 -0.85 -6.48 -4.80
CA GLY A 49 -0.83 -5.03 -4.64
C GLY A 49 -2.15 -4.51 -4.10
N LEU A 50 -3.27 -4.98 -4.63
CA LEU A 50 -4.61 -4.62 -4.17
C LEU A 50 -4.85 -5.01 -2.70
N ALA A 51 -4.28 -6.13 -2.26
CA ALA A 51 -4.39 -6.64 -0.88
C ALA A 51 -3.40 -6.02 0.12
N ILE A 52 -2.54 -5.06 -0.28
CA ILE A 52 -1.41 -4.61 0.55
C ILE A 52 -1.83 -4.00 1.90
N THR A 53 -3.03 -3.43 1.98
CA THR A 53 -3.57 -2.88 3.24
C THR A 53 -3.79 -3.96 4.29
N GLN A 54 -4.12 -5.19 3.88
CA GLN A 54 -4.25 -6.34 4.79
C GLN A 54 -2.91 -6.69 5.43
N LEU A 55 -1.82 -6.63 4.67
CA LEU A 55 -0.47 -6.85 5.23
C LEU A 55 -0.07 -5.70 6.17
N ALA A 56 -0.34 -4.46 5.77
CA ALA A 56 0.01 -3.28 6.55
C ALA A 56 -0.69 -3.26 7.92
N TYR A 57 -1.92 -3.78 8.01
CA TYR A 57 -2.75 -3.77 9.21
C TYR A 57 -3.04 -5.17 9.77
N HIS A 58 -2.25 -6.18 9.41
CA HIS A 58 -2.43 -7.54 9.92
C HIS A 58 -2.29 -7.55 11.46
N PRO A 59 -3.16 -8.26 12.21
CA PRO A 59 -3.08 -8.30 13.68
C PRO A 59 -1.73 -8.82 14.19
N ASP A 60 -1.13 -9.78 13.49
CA ASP A 60 0.16 -10.39 13.86
C ASP A 60 1.39 -9.61 13.37
N ARG A 61 1.21 -8.39 12.85
CA ARG A 61 2.34 -7.58 12.35
C ARG A 61 3.29 -7.27 13.51
N ILE A 62 4.58 -7.53 13.30
CA ILE A 62 5.63 -7.14 14.24
C ILE A 62 5.72 -5.60 14.26
N ILE A 63 5.41 -5.01 15.42
CA ILE A 63 5.36 -3.55 15.62
C ILE A 63 6.45 -3.03 16.57
N TYR A 64 7.27 -3.93 17.13
CA TYR A 64 8.42 -3.60 17.98
C TYR A 64 9.58 -4.58 17.72
N PRO A 65 10.84 -4.19 17.98
CA PRO A 65 11.98 -5.10 17.88
C PRO A 65 11.84 -6.32 18.80
N MET A 66 12.23 -7.50 18.33
CA MET A 66 12.22 -8.75 19.11
C MET A 66 13.64 -9.25 19.34
N LYS A 67 13.93 -9.75 20.55
CA LYS A 67 15.20 -10.41 20.89
C LYS A 67 14.92 -11.87 21.21
N LYS A 68 15.70 -12.77 20.64
CA LYS A 68 15.69 -14.19 21.04
C LYS A 68 16.38 -14.31 22.41
N GLY A 69 15.70 -14.94 23.35
CA GLY A 69 16.28 -15.36 24.63
C GLY A 69 17.29 -16.49 24.46
#